data_AF-A0A9E3I0A2-F1
#
_entry.id   AF-A0A9E3I0A2-F1
#
_cell.length_a   1.000
_cell.length_b   1.000
_cell.length_c   1.000
_cell.angle_alpha   90.00
_cell.angle_beta   90.00
_cell.angle_gamma   90.00
#
_symmetry.space_group_name_H-M   'P 1'
#
loop_
_entity.id
_entity.type
_entity.pdbx_description
1 polymer ?
#
loop_
_entity_poly.entity_id
_entity_poly.type
_entity_poly.pdbx_seq_one_letter_code
_entity_poly.pdbx_strand_id
1 'polypeptide(L)'
;MDKRISRRAFIKRAVGSAAVPFFVSAAALGKGGSVAASERLVLATIGHGGRCSRVMPHFLPYKQVQFVAVSDVRGDRLAAGKAQVDQHYGNKDCTAYPDFRKLLARDDIDAVYIATGDRWHSTASIMAARAGKDVYSEKPMSLTIQESRALVETMKRFGTVYQCGHQRRSVDSYRFQTEVARSGLIGKVHTVIAQNWENPVAGPQGPAPVPDGVDWDMWLGPTPWHPFVPARFNGWNYFWDTGGGTIIAMGCHYTDIAQWGLDTDDTGPVHYKGTAEFVPGNFYDVPKSAEVTCTYADGRKLIVLSRHLFANRFIRFIGEKGWIQVDDETNVVTAEPRSILKLRGISAKSWANPGGHIEDFLRCIRTRQETVCSPEKSHRATTIGHIANICLRLGRELNWDPKTERFDDADANRMISRAMRPPWRL
;
A
#
# COMPACT_ATOMS: atom_id res chain seq x y z
N MET A 1 16.46 23.07 -70.86
CA MET A 1 17.81 22.99 -70.27
C MET A 1 17.65 22.76 -68.76
N ASP A 2 17.71 21.49 -68.35
CA ASP A 2 17.68 21.07 -66.95
C ASP A 2 18.93 21.57 -66.20
N LYS A 3 18.75 22.43 -65.20
CA LYS A 3 19.81 22.72 -64.22
C LYS A 3 19.62 21.82 -63.00
N ARG A 4 20.25 20.64 -63.05
CA ARG A 4 20.42 19.76 -61.89
C ARG A 4 21.10 20.55 -60.76
N ILE A 5 20.40 20.77 -59.66
CA ILE A 5 21.01 21.24 -58.40
C ILE A 5 21.90 20.11 -57.89
N SER A 6 23.20 20.34 -57.79
CA SER A 6 24.13 19.32 -57.29
C SER A 6 23.88 19.10 -55.79
N ARG A 7 23.97 17.84 -55.31
CA ARG A 7 23.83 17.48 -53.88
C ARG A 7 24.76 18.29 -52.97
N ARG A 8 25.88 18.78 -53.51
CA ARG A 8 26.86 19.61 -52.80
C ARG A 8 26.40 21.07 -52.61
N ALA A 9 25.52 21.59 -53.48
CA ALA A 9 24.89 22.91 -53.34
C ALA A 9 23.71 22.91 -52.34
N PHE A 10 23.00 21.78 -52.20
CA PHE A 10 21.94 21.60 -51.20
C PHE A 10 22.51 21.55 -49.77
N ILE A 11 23.61 20.83 -49.57
CA ILE A 11 24.29 20.74 -48.26
C ILE A 11 24.86 22.11 -47.83
N LYS A 12 25.37 22.93 -48.76
CA LYS A 12 25.85 24.29 -48.44
C LYS A 12 24.74 25.28 -48.06
N ARG A 13 23.48 25.03 -48.43
CA ARG A 13 22.33 25.87 -48.05
C ARG A 13 21.62 25.41 -46.76
N ALA A 14 21.91 24.21 -46.26
CA ALA A 14 21.33 23.68 -45.01
C ALA A 14 22.15 24.02 -43.74
N VAL A 15 23.35 24.58 -43.88
CA VAL A 15 24.25 24.90 -42.74
C VAL A 15 24.05 26.34 -42.22
N GLY A 16 23.11 27.10 -42.80
CA GLY A 16 23.00 28.55 -42.58
C GLY A 16 21.64 29.04 -42.11
N SER A 17 20.94 28.36 -41.20
CA SER A 17 19.83 28.95 -40.39
C SER A 17 19.19 27.95 -39.42
N ALA A 18 19.98 27.44 -38.48
CA ALA A 18 19.47 26.87 -37.21
C ALA A 18 20.61 26.88 -36.19
N ALA A 19 20.99 28.06 -35.71
CA ALA A 19 21.69 28.16 -34.44
C ALA A 19 20.68 27.82 -33.33
N VAL A 20 20.35 26.53 -33.17
CA VAL A 20 19.80 26.04 -31.91
C VAL A 20 20.96 26.16 -30.93
N PRO A 21 20.86 26.96 -29.86
CA PRO A 21 21.88 26.93 -28.85
C PRO A 21 21.84 25.53 -28.23
N PHE A 22 22.82 24.68 -28.54
CA PHE A 22 23.07 23.42 -27.84
C PHE A 22 23.67 23.69 -26.45
N PHE A 23 23.13 24.68 -25.72
CA PHE A 23 23.37 24.82 -24.29
C PHE A 23 22.50 23.79 -23.58
N VAL A 24 22.89 22.52 -23.65
CA VAL A 24 22.42 21.54 -22.67
C VAL A 24 23.06 21.97 -21.35
N SER A 25 22.25 22.47 -20.41
CA SER A 25 22.77 22.97 -19.14
C SER A 25 23.56 21.86 -18.44
N ALA A 26 24.63 22.23 -17.73
CA ALA A 26 25.41 21.27 -16.95
C ALA A 26 24.53 20.48 -15.95
N ALA A 27 23.41 21.08 -15.50
CA ALA A 27 22.38 20.44 -14.69
C ALA A 27 21.55 19.40 -15.45
N ALA A 28 21.24 19.63 -16.74
CA ALA A 28 20.59 18.65 -17.59
C ALA A 28 21.49 17.45 -17.91
N LEU A 29 22.82 17.61 -17.88
CA LEU A 29 23.83 16.54 -18.04
C LEU A 29 24.30 15.91 -16.71
N GLY A 30 23.76 16.34 -15.57
CA GLY A 30 24.12 15.79 -14.26
C GLY A 30 25.54 16.11 -13.76
N LYS A 31 26.22 17.13 -14.32
CA LYS A 31 27.53 17.57 -13.80
C LYS A 31 27.37 18.23 -12.42
N GLY A 32 28.32 17.98 -11.52
CA GLY A 32 28.33 18.55 -10.15
C GLY A 32 27.55 17.75 -9.10
N GLY A 33 27.26 16.46 -9.32
CA GLY A 33 26.49 15.64 -8.39
C GLY A 33 24.97 15.89 -8.46
N SER A 34 24.52 16.49 -9.57
CA SER A 34 23.13 16.62 -9.96
C SER A 34 22.72 15.40 -10.80
N VAL A 35 21.48 14.93 -10.67
CA VAL A 35 20.95 13.88 -11.56
C VAL A 35 20.43 14.59 -12.81
N ALA A 36 20.88 14.13 -13.99
CA ALA A 36 20.42 14.62 -15.29
C ALA A 36 18.89 14.63 -15.35
N ALA A 37 18.29 15.62 -16.03
CA ALA A 37 16.83 15.77 -16.04
C ALA A 37 16.12 14.53 -16.62
N SER A 38 16.72 13.87 -17.63
CA SER A 38 16.23 12.62 -18.23
C SER A 38 16.32 11.41 -17.29
N GLU A 39 17.07 11.52 -16.20
CA GLU A 39 17.27 10.47 -15.20
C GLU A 39 16.41 10.71 -13.94
N ARG A 40 15.55 11.72 -13.91
CA ARG A 40 14.64 11.96 -12.78
C ARG A 40 13.33 11.24 -12.99
N LEU A 41 12.79 10.68 -11.91
CA LEU A 41 11.44 10.17 -11.83
C LEU A 41 10.53 11.28 -11.33
N VAL A 42 9.55 11.64 -12.15
CA VAL A 42 8.55 12.65 -11.86
C VAL A 42 7.37 11.99 -11.15
N LEU A 43 7.12 12.38 -9.91
CA LEU A 43 6.11 11.78 -9.04
C LEU A 43 4.97 12.75 -8.74
N ALA A 44 3.85 12.17 -8.32
CA ALA A 44 2.73 12.92 -7.77
C ALA A 44 2.06 12.16 -6.62
N THR A 45 1.33 12.87 -5.75
CA THR A 45 0.57 12.24 -4.67
C THR A 45 -0.92 12.24 -4.92
N ILE A 46 -1.59 11.16 -4.51
CA ILE A 46 -3.05 11.05 -4.46
C ILE A 46 -3.42 10.73 -3.00
N GLY A 47 -4.06 11.70 -2.34
CA GLY A 47 -4.28 11.72 -0.90
C GLY A 47 -3.09 12.33 -0.14
N HIS A 48 -3.34 13.40 0.62
CA HIS A 48 -2.35 14.07 1.47
C HIS A 48 -2.78 14.04 2.95
N GLY A 49 -3.21 12.86 3.40
CA GLY A 49 -3.57 12.62 4.80
C GLY A 49 -2.36 12.41 5.71
N GLY A 50 -2.61 12.07 6.98
CA GLY A 50 -1.57 11.87 7.98
C GLY A 50 -0.56 10.78 7.66
N ARG A 51 -0.85 9.86 6.74
CA ARG A 51 0.14 8.90 6.26
C ARG A 51 1.08 9.53 5.22
N CYS A 52 0.53 10.19 4.21
CA CYS A 52 1.30 10.89 3.18
C CYS A 52 2.26 11.89 3.80
N SER A 53 1.78 12.73 4.73
CA SER A 53 2.61 13.78 5.34
C SER A 53 3.82 13.25 6.14
N ARG A 54 3.78 11.97 6.55
CA ARG A 54 4.89 11.28 7.22
C ARG A 54 5.80 10.52 6.26
N VAL A 55 5.28 9.94 5.19
CA VAL A 55 6.07 9.11 4.24
C VAL A 55 6.67 9.94 3.11
N MET A 56 5.94 10.91 2.57
CA MET A 56 6.41 11.77 1.47
C MET A 56 7.76 12.46 1.79
N PRO A 57 8.02 12.96 3.03
CA PRO A 57 9.34 13.47 3.42
C PRO A 57 10.50 12.50 3.25
N HIS A 58 10.27 11.18 3.18
CA HIS A 58 11.31 10.21 2.91
C HIS A 58 11.58 10.02 1.42
N PHE A 59 10.66 10.41 0.53
CA PHE A 59 10.93 10.45 -0.91
C PHE A 59 11.75 11.69 -1.31
N LEU A 60 11.45 12.83 -0.70
CA LEU A 60 11.99 14.14 -1.09
C LEU A 60 13.54 14.22 -1.12
N PRO A 61 14.31 13.57 -0.22
CA PRO A 61 15.77 13.60 -0.26
C PRO A 61 16.40 12.88 -1.45
N TYR A 62 15.68 11.98 -2.14
CA TYR A 62 16.21 11.28 -3.30
C TYR A 62 16.30 12.26 -4.48
N LYS A 63 17.53 12.67 -4.84
CA LYS A 63 17.79 13.63 -5.93
C LYS A 63 17.24 13.20 -7.28
N GLN A 64 17.00 11.91 -7.46
CA GLN A 64 16.39 11.33 -8.64
C GLN A 64 14.85 11.37 -8.64
N VAL A 65 14.21 11.96 -7.62
CA VAL A 65 12.75 12.08 -7.49
C VAL A 65 12.35 13.54 -7.51
N GLN A 66 11.31 13.87 -8.27
CA GLN A 66 10.72 15.20 -8.31
C GLN A 66 9.21 15.12 -8.20
N PHE A 67 8.63 15.60 -7.09
CA PHE A 67 7.18 15.76 -6.99
C PHE A 67 6.73 17.02 -7.72
N VAL A 68 5.76 16.90 -8.63
CA VAL A 68 5.24 18.02 -9.44
C VAL A 68 3.75 18.28 -9.25
N ALA A 69 3.04 17.34 -8.63
CA ALA A 69 1.61 17.47 -8.40
C ALA A 69 1.15 16.77 -7.11
N VAL A 70 0.08 17.30 -6.53
CA VAL A 70 -0.61 16.71 -5.39
C VAL A 70 -2.11 16.71 -5.64
N SER A 71 -2.82 15.73 -5.09
CA SER A 71 -4.28 15.66 -5.13
C SER A 71 -4.85 15.25 -3.78
N ASP A 72 -5.90 15.96 -3.34
CA ASP A 72 -6.74 15.58 -2.20
C ASP A 72 -8.12 16.23 -2.38
N VAL A 73 -9.15 15.51 -1.95
CA VAL A 73 -10.55 15.96 -2.01
C VAL A 73 -10.89 16.95 -0.90
N ARG A 74 -9.99 17.10 0.08
CA ARG A 74 -10.09 18.10 1.14
C ARG A 74 -9.15 19.26 0.86
N GLY A 75 -9.71 20.46 0.76
CA GLY A 75 -8.96 21.68 0.45
C GLY A 75 -7.82 21.98 1.43
N ASP A 76 -8.02 21.69 2.72
CA ASP A 76 -7.00 21.84 3.77
C ASP A 76 -5.76 20.97 3.51
N ARG A 77 -5.97 19.69 3.20
CA ARG A 77 -4.91 18.73 2.88
C ARG A 77 -4.26 18.99 1.54
N LEU A 78 -5.05 19.41 0.55
CA LEU A 78 -4.55 19.79 -0.76
C LEU A 78 -3.58 20.97 -0.67
N ALA A 79 -3.95 22.01 0.08
CA ALA A 79 -3.10 23.16 0.34
C ALA A 79 -1.83 22.77 1.12
N ALA A 80 -1.96 21.95 2.17
CA ALA A 80 -0.82 21.47 2.95
C ALA A 80 0.18 20.65 2.10
N GLY A 81 -0.33 19.77 1.23
CA GLY A 81 0.51 18.97 0.34
C GLY A 81 1.27 19.83 -0.67
N LYS A 82 0.60 20.81 -1.29
CA LYS A 82 1.27 21.75 -2.19
C LYS A 82 2.36 22.53 -1.45
N ALA A 83 2.03 23.06 -0.27
CA ALA A 83 2.98 23.81 0.54
C ALA A 83 4.21 22.97 0.92
N GLN A 84 4.03 21.70 1.29
CA GLN A 84 5.14 20.81 1.64
C GLN A 84 6.09 20.57 0.45
N VAL A 85 5.54 20.35 -0.75
CA VAL A 85 6.34 20.15 -1.97
C VAL A 85 7.06 21.45 -2.38
N ASP A 86 6.33 22.55 -2.45
CA ASP A 86 6.86 23.88 -2.79
C ASP A 86 7.97 24.31 -1.83
N GLN A 87 7.78 24.10 -0.52
CA GLN A 87 8.78 24.42 0.50
C GLN A 87 10.07 23.60 0.31
N HIS A 88 9.94 22.30 0.01
CA HIS A 88 11.11 21.46 -0.19
C HIS A 88 11.94 21.87 -1.41
N TYR A 89 11.28 22.20 -2.52
CA TYR A 89 11.96 22.60 -3.75
C TYR A 89 12.28 24.10 -3.84
N GLY A 90 11.76 24.92 -2.91
CA GLY A 90 11.99 26.36 -2.88
C GLY A 90 11.36 27.12 -4.04
N ASN A 91 10.26 26.60 -4.61
CA ASN A 91 9.53 27.19 -5.73
C ASN A 91 8.01 27.11 -5.52
N LYS A 92 7.21 27.37 -6.56
CA LYS A 92 5.73 27.29 -6.50
C LYS A 92 5.14 26.35 -7.56
N ASP A 93 5.97 25.47 -8.11
CA ASP A 93 5.68 24.75 -9.35
C ASP A 93 4.74 23.56 -9.13
N CYS A 94 4.57 23.10 -7.88
CA CYS A 94 3.69 21.98 -7.58
C CYS A 94 2.24 22.31 -7.93
N THR A 95 1.59 21.53 -8.78
CA THR A 95 0.20 21.77 -9.15
C THR A 95 -0.75 21.00 -8.22
N ALA A 96 -1.74 21.70 -7.68
CA ALA A 96 -2.76 21.13 -6.80
C ALA A 96 -4.02 20.73 -7.59
N TYR A 97 -4.46 19.48 -7.46
CA TYR A 97 -5.64 18.93 -8.11
C TYR A 97 -6.68 18.42 -7.11
N PRO A 98 -7.85 19.06 -6.97
CA PRO A 98 -8.96 18.50 -6.17
C PRO A 98 -9.47 17.15 -6.71
N ASP A 99 -9.29 16.91 -8.01
CA ASP A 99 -9.67 15.67 -8.70
C ASP A 99 -8.42 14.98 -9.28
N PHE A 100 -8.08 13.82 -8.72
CA PHE A 100 -6.89 13.06 -9.10
C PHE A 100 -6.92 12.60 -10.56
N ARG A 101 -8.09 12.52 -11.20
CA ARG A 101 -8.20 12.13 -12.62
C ARG A 101 -7.51 13.14 -13.54
N LYS A 102 -7.55 14.43 -13.19
CA LYS A 102 -6.83 15.48 -13.92
C LYS A 102 -5.32 15.40 -13.72
N LEU A 103 -4.89 14.96 -12.54
CA LEU A 103 -3.48 14.67 -12.25
C LEU A 103 -3.00 13.46 -13.06
N LEU A 104 -3.79 12.38 -13.13
CA LEU A 104 -3.46 11.19 -13.91
C LEU A 104 -3.38 11.46 -15.43
N ALA A 105 -4.12 12.46 -15.93
CA ALA A 105 -4.10 12.86 -17.33
C ALA A 105 -2.84 13.62 -17.78
N ARG A 106 -1.90 13.91 -16.87
CA ARG A 106 -0.64 14.58 -17.22
C ARG A 106 0.38 13.58 -17.77
N ASP A 107 0.98 13.87 -18.92
CA ASP A 107 1.98 12.98 -19.54
C ASP A 107 3.37 13.06 -18.89
N ASP A 108 3.64 14.08 -18.06
CA ASP A 108 4.95 14.31 -17.45
C ASP A 108 5.20 13.54 -16.15
N ILE A 109 4.16 12.95 -15.54
CA ILE A 109 4.29 12.15 -14.31
C ILE A 109 4.62 10.71 -14.68
N ASP A 110 5.66 10.13 -14.08
CA ASP A 110 6.06 8.72 -14.26
C ASP A 110 5.36 7.78 -13.27
N ALA A 111 5.19 8.23 -12.03
CA ALA A 111 4.68 7.39 -10.94
C ALA A 111 3.81 8.18 -9.94
N VAL A 112 2.92 7.47 -9.24
CA VAL A 112 2.09 8.05 -8.18
C VAL A 112 2.33 7.38 -6.84
N TYR A 113 2.31 8.19 -5.78
CA TYR A 113 2.20 7.74 -4.40
C TYR A 113 0.75 7.94 -3.92
N ILE A 114 0.04 6.83 -3.72
CA ILE A 114 -1.36 6.79 -3.30
C ILE A 114 -1.42 6.54 -1.79
N ALA A 115 -1.90 7.52 -1.04
CA ALA A 115 -2.03 7.50 0.42
C ALA A 115 -3.43 7.96 0.85
N THR A 116 -4.44 7.40 0.16
CA THR A 116 -5.87 7.62 0.40
C THR A 116 -6.40 6.77 1.56
N GLY A 117 -7.71 6.69 1.73
CA GLY A 117 -8.33 5.61 2.51
C GLY A 117 -8.52 4.34 1.66
N ASP A 118 -8.74 3.20 2.31
CA ASP A 118 -8.74 1.86 1.70
C ASP A 118 -9.60 1.73 0.44
N ARG A 119 -10.79 2.35 0.47
CA ARG A 119 -11.75 2.38 -0.64
C ARG A 119 -11.20 2.91 -1.97
N TRP A 120 -10.10 3.67 -1.93
CA TRP A 120 -9.49 4.24 -3.13
C TRP A 120 -8.24 3.50 -3.58
N HIS A 121 -7.60 2.69 -2.74
CA HIS A 121 -6.30 2.09 -3.07
C HIS A 121 -6.35 1.29 -4.38
N SER A 122 -7.28 0.34 -4.50
CA SER A 122 -7.38 -0.48 -5.72
C SER A 122 -7.86 0.32 -6.94
N THR A 123 -8.94 1.07 -6.80
CA THR A 123 -9.53 1.83 -7.92
C THR A 123 -8.56 2.90 -8.45
N ALA A 124 -7.94 3.70 -7.58
CA ALA A 124 -6.99 4.74 -8.00
C ALA A 124 -5.71 4.13 -8.59
N SER A 125 -5.23 3.00 -8.04
CA SER A 125 -4.07 2.28 -8.60
C SER A 125 -4.37 1.74 -10.01
N ILE A 126 -5.54 1.13 -10.24
CA ILE A 126 -5.96 0.65 -11.56
C ILE A 126 -6.07 1.81 -12.56
N MET A 127 -6.63 2.95 -12.13
CA MET A 127 -6.70 4.15 -12.96
C MET A 127 -5.31 4.71 -13.30
N ALA A 128 -4.39 4.69 -12.34
CA ALA A 128 -3.00 5.12 -12.56
C ALA A 128 -2.27 4.19 -13.54
N ALA A 129 -2.40 2.88 -13.38
CA ALA A 129 -1.84 1.89 -14.31
C ALA A 129 -2.38 2.07 -15.74
N ARG A 130 -3.69 2.31 -15.89
CA ARG A 130 -4.32 2.62 -17.19
C ARG A 130 -3.82 3.92 -17.80
N ALA A 131 -3.41 4.88 -16.98
CA ALA A 131 -2.77 6.12 -17.42
C ALA A 131 -1.24 5.97 -17.63
N GLY A 132 -0.71 4.74 -17.59
CA GLY A 132 0.71 4.45 -17.84
C GLY A 132 1.64 4.77 -16.67
N LYS A 133 1.12 4.87 -15.43
CA LYS A 133 1.89 5.31 -14.26
C LYS A 133 2.24 4.16 -13.35
N ASP A 134 3.49 4.11 -12.89
CA ASP A 134 3.89 3.21 -11.82
C ASP A 134 3.28 3.63 -10.48
N VAL A 135 3.08 2.68 -9.56
CA VAL A 135 2.23 2.90 -8.38
C VAL A 135 2.90 2.43 -7.11
N TYR A 136 3.12 3.36 -6.18
CA TYR A 136 3.23 3.02 -4.77
C TYR A 136 1.87 3.30 -4.15
N SER A 137 1.18 2.29 -3.61
CA SER A 137 -0.05 2.48 -2.83
C SER A 137 0.16 2.06 -1.38
N GLU A 138 -0.29 2.87 -0.43
CA GLU A 138 -0.37 2.45 0.97
C GLU A 138 -1.26 1.21 1.12
N LYS A 139 -0.99 0.47 2.19
CA LYS A 139 -1.76 -0.69 2.61
C LYS A 139 -3.02 -0.27 3.38
N PRO A 140 -4.03 -1.15 3.48
CA PRO A 140 -4.21 -2.42 2.76
C PRO A 140 -4.39 -2.19 1.26
N MET A 141 -4.03 -3.15 0.40
CA MET A 141 -4.10 -2.98 -1.06
C MET A 141 -5.52 -2.68 -1.59
N SER A 142 -6.55 -3.22 -0.91
CA SER A 142 -7.91 -3.27 -1.40
C SER A 142 -8.93 -3.23 -0.28
N LEU A 143 -10.18 -2.92 -0.65
CA LEU A 143 -11.33 -3.04 0.23
C LEU A 143 -11.99 -4.42 0.14
N THR A 144 -11.79 -5.13 -0.99
CA THR A 144 -12.33 -6.46 -1.24
C THR A 144 -11.31 -7.40 -1.92
N ILE A 145 -11.57 -8.71 -1.89
CA ILE A 145 -10.73 -9.71 -2.56
C ILE A 145 -10.79 -9.52 -4.08
N GLN A 146 -11.99 -9.25 -4.63
CA GLN A 146 -12.14 -9.00 -6.06
C GLN A 146 -11.37 -7.76 -6.53
N GLU A 147 -11.35 -6.69 -5.74
CA GLU A 147 -10.60 -5.48 -6.04
C GLU A 147 -9.09 -5.73 -6.12
N SER A 148 -8.50 -6.45 -5.15
CA SER A 148 -7.07 -6.76 -5.19
C SER A 148 -6.71 -7.69 -6.35
N ARG A 149 -7.54 -8.68 -6.67
CA ARG A 149 -7.32 -9.53 -7.86
C ARG A 149 -7.40 -8.71 -9.15
N ALA A 150 -8.39 -7.82 -9.28
CA ALA A 150 -8.49 -6.92 -10.43
C ALA A 150 -7.28 -5.99 -10.55
N LEU A 151 -6.74 -5.51 -9.43
CA LEU A 151 -5.50 -4.74 -9.39
C LEU A 151 -4.34 -5.58 -9.91
N VAL A 152 -4.14 -6.80 -9.40
CA VAL A 152 -3.04 -7.69 -9.85
C VAL A 152 -3.08 -7.87 -11.37
N GLU A 153 -4.23 -8.26 -11.90
CA GLU A 153 -4.37 -8.50 -13.34
C GLU A 153 -4.16 -7.21 -14.15
N THR A 154 -4.56 -6.06 -13.62
CA THR A 154 -4.31 -4.76 -14.26
C THR A 154 -2.82 -4.44 -14.28
N MET A 155 -2.13 -4.55 -13.15
CA MET A 155 -0.68 -4.25 -13.08
C MET A 155 0.11 -5.14 -14.03
N LYS A 156 -0.24 -6.43 -14.08
CA LYS A 156 0.33 -7.39 -15.03
C LYS A 156 0.05 -7.00 -16.48
N ARG A 157 -1.20 -6.65 -16.81
CA ARG A 157 -1.62 -6.29 -18.18
C ARG A 157 -0.89 -5.06 -18.71
N PHE A 158 -0.65 -4.06 -17.86
CA PHE A 158 -0.01 -2.81 -18.27
C PHE A 158 1.50 -2.80 -18.02
N GLY A 159 2.08 -3.87 -17.46
CA GLY A 159 3.51 -3.93 -17.10
C GLY A 159 3.89 -2.90 -16.03
N THR A 160 2.93 -2.50 -15.20
CA THR A 160 3.08 -1.45 -14.19
C THR A 160 3.89 -1.95 -13.00
N VAL A 161 4.93 -1.21 -12.62
CA VAL A 161 5.63 -1.45 -11.36
C VAL A 161 4.74 -0.98 -10.23
N TYR A 162 4.36 -1.92 -9.37
CA TYR A 162 3.51 -1.66 -8.21
C TYR A 162 4.21 -2.07 -6.92
N GLN A 163 4.05 -1.27 -5.87
CA GLN A 163 4.42 -1.64 -4.51
C GLN A 163 3.32 -1.29 -3.51
N CYS A 164 2.89 -2.26 -2.72
CA CYS A 164 2.03 -2.03 -1.56
C CYS A 164 2.87 -1.53 -0.39
N GLY A 165 2.33 -0.61 0.42
CA GLY A 165 2.96 -0.04 1.61
C GLY A 165 3.17 -1.00 2.80
N HIS A 166 3.36 -2.30 2.56
CA HIS A 166 3.77 -3.30 3.56
C HIS A 166 5.27 -3.13 3.93
N GLN A 167 5.61 -1.96 4.48
CA GLN A 167 6.99 -1.52 4.70
C GLN A 167 7.83 -2.42 5.60
N ARG A 168 7.20 -3.29 6.42
CA ARG A 168 7.90 -4.20 7.33
C ARG A 168 8.84 -5.16 6.60
N ARG A 169 8.59 -5.51 5.32
CA ARG A 169 9.55 -6.30 4.52
C ARG A 169 10.91 -5.63 4.30
N SER A 170 10.96 -4.30 4.44
CA SER A 170 12.16 -3.49 4.30
C SER A 170 12.78 -3.11 5.65
N VAL A 171 12.24 -3.61 6.77
CA VAL A 171 12.74 -3.34 8.12
C VAL A 171 13.60 -4.49 8.59
N ASP A 172 14.71 -4.16 9.23
CA ASP A 172 15.79 -5.09 9.52
C ASP A 172 15.41 -6.22 10.48
N SER A 173 14.65 -5.88 11.52
CA SER A 173 14.14 -6.81 12.52
C SER A 173 13.24 -7.90 11.90
N TYR A 174 12.34 -7.51 11.00
CA TYR A 174 11.43 -8.42 10.29
C TYR A 174 12.13 -9.25 9.23
N ARG A 175 13.14 -8.69 8.54
CA ARG A 175 14.04 -9.43 7.66
C ARG A 175 14.74 -10.54 8.42
N PHE A 176 15.40 -10.20 9.53
CA PHE A 176 16.08 -11.17 10.38
C PHE A 176 15.11 -12.22 10.93
N GLN A 177 13.92 -11.82 11.38
CA GLN A 177 12.89 -12.75 11.83
C GLN A 177 12.48 -13.76 10.74
N THR A 178 12.28 -13.28 9.52
CA THR A 178 11.88 -14.09 8.36
C THR A 178 13.01 -15.04 7.95
N GLU A 179 14.25 -14.56 7.94
CA GLU A 179 15.46 -15.38 7.69
C GLU A 179 15.54 -16.53 8.71
N VAL A 180 15.36 -16.24 10.01
CA VAL A 180 15.36 -17.27 11.07
C VAL A 180 14.22 -18.26 10.88
N ALA A 181 13.00 -17.79 10.58
CA ALA A 181 11.84 -18.65 10.34
C ALA A 181 12.08 -19.66 9.20
N ARG A 182 12.81 -19.25 8.16
CA ARG A 182 13.11 -20.08 6.98
C ARG A 182 14.39 -20.93 7.12
N SER A 183 15.28 -20.59 8.05
CA SER A 183 16.59 -21.24 8.20
C SER A 183 16.60 -22.63 8.85
N GLY A 184 15.52 -23.01 9.53
CA GLY A 184 15.47 -24.22 10.38
C GLY A 184 16.09 -24.06 11.77
N LEU A 185 16.60 -22.87 12.13
CA LEU A 185 17.16 -22.57 13.46
C LEU A 185 16.15 -22.78 14.60
N ILE A 186 14.87 -22.52 14.34
CA ILE A 186 13.75 -22.78 15.28
C ILE A 186 13.01 -24.08 14.98
N GLY A 187 13.59 -24.98 14.17
CA GLY A 187 12.92 -26.19 13.67
C GLY A 187 11.85 -25.86 12.61
N LYS A 188 10.98 -26.82 12.31
CA LYS A 188 9.85 -26.57 11.40
C LYS A 188 8.85 -25.64 12.09
N VAL A 189 8.55 -24.50 11.47
CA VAL A 189 7.52 -23.57 11.96
C VAL A 189 6.16 -24.24 11.85
N HIS A 190 5.41 -24.28 12.95
CA HIS A 190 4.05 -24.83 12.99
C HIS A 190 2.99 -23.76 13.28
N THR A 191 3.34 -22.68 13.99
CA THR A 191 2.40 -21.62 14.36
C THR A 191 3.05 -20.24 14.21
N VAL A 192 2.30 -19.30 13.65
CA VAL A 192 2.59 -17.87 13.67
C VAL A 192 1.50 -17.17 14.48
N ILE A 193 1.88 -16.30 15.41
CA ILE A 193 0.93 -15.47 16.17
C ILE A 193 1.13 -14.03 15.75
N ALA A 194 0.05 -13.37 15.32
CA ALA A 194 0.00 -11.99 14.92
C ALA A 194 -0.96 -11.22 15.85
N GLN A 195 -0.41 -10.36 16.71
CA GLN A 195 -1.17 -9.59 17.70
C GLN A 195 -1.40 -8.16 17.21
N ASN A 196 -2.67 -7.85 16.94
CA ASN A 196 -3.20 -6.51 16.70
C ASN A 196 -3.86 -5.95 17.98
N TRP A 197 -4.27 -4.68 17.91
CA TRP A 197 -5.05 -4.02 18.95
C TRP A 197 -6.55 -4.02 18.63
N GLU A 198 -7.37 -3.82 19.66
CA GLU A 198 -8.83 -3.70 19.57
C GLU A 198 -9.28 -2.51 18.72
N ASN A 199 -10.39 -2.69 18.00
CA ASN A 199 -11.06 -1.56 17.41
C ASN A 199 -11.68 -0.68 18.51
N PRO A 200 -11.68 0.65 18.35
CA PRO A 200 -12.37 1.54 19.28
C PRO A 200 -13.87 1.29 19.25
N VAL A 201 -14.54 1.74 20.31
CA VAL A 201 -16.00 1.84 20.37
C VAL A 201 -16.38 3.31 20.16
N ALA A 202 -17.44 3.54 19.40
CA ALA A 202 -18.02 4.87 19.21
C ALA A 202 -19.52 4.85 19.49
N GLY A 203 -19.98 5.83 20.27
CA GLY A 203 -21.40 6.08 20.44
C GLY A 203 -22.06 6.53 19.12
N PRO A 204 -23.39 6.37 19.00
CA PRO A 204 -24.13 6.76 17.80
C PRO A 204 -23.95 8.24 17.48
N GLN A 205 -23.84 8.57 16.20
CA GLN A 205 -23.74 9.94 15.70
C GLN A 205 -24.73 10.15 14.55
N GLY A 206 -25.32 11.33 14.50
CA GLY A 206 -26.23 11.73 13.42
C GLY A 206 -25.51 12.41 12.24
N PRO A 207 -26.22 12.56 11.11
CA PRO A 207 -25.75 13.38 9.99
C PRO A 207 -25.37 14.79 10.44
N ALA A 208 -24.33 15.35 9.82
CA ALA A 208 -23.91 16.74 9.98
C ALA A 208 -23.66 17.37 8.60
N PRO A 209 -23.64 18.71 8.49
CA PRO A 209 -23.19 19.37 7.28
C PRO A 209 -21.78 18.93 6.89
N VAL A 210 -21.54 18.74 5.59
CA VAL A 210 -20.21 18.51 5.05
C VAL A 210 -19.35 19.76 5.33
N PRO A 211 -18.15 19.63 5.91
CA PRO A 211 -17.26 20.77 6.13
C PRO A 211 -16.88 21.47 4.83
N ASP A 212 -16.72 22.79 4.88
CA ASP A 212 -16.30 23.59 3.72
C ASP A 212 -14.98 23.06 3.13
N GLY A 213 -14.93 23.02 1.80
CA GLY A 213 -13.76 22.55 1.06
C GLY A 213 -13.57 21.02 1.06
N VAL A 214 -14.55 20.24 1.53
CA VAL A 214 -14.54 18.77 1.40
C VAL A 214 -15.48 18.33 0.28
N ASP A 215 -14.94 17.71 -0.77
CA ASP A 215 -15.74 16.98 -1.74
C ASP A 215 -16.13 15.62 -1.15
N TRP A 216 -17.30 15.57 -0.51
CA TRP A 216 -17.80 14.37 0.16
C TRP A 216 -18.11 13.23 -0.83
N ASP A 217 -18.56 13.55 -2.03
CA ASP A 217 -18.92 12.55 -3.03
C ASP A 217 -17.68 11.82 -3.54
N MET A 218 -16.64 12.57 -3.91
CA MET A 218 -15.33 12.01 -4.26
C MET A 218 -14.65 11.39 -3.05
N TRP A 219 -14.86 11.93 -1.84
CA TRP A 219 -14.37 11.28 -0.63
C TRP A 219 -14.95 9.87 -0.54
N LEU A 220 -16.26 9.66 -0.60
CA LEU A 220 -16.88 8.33 -0.59
C LEU A 220 -16.39 7.47 -1.76
N GLY A 221 -16.35 8.06 -2.96
CA GLY A 221 -15.84 7.38 -4.14
C GLY A 221 -16.67 6.14 -4.49
N PRO A 222 -16.03 4.96 -4.65
CA PRO A 222 -16.68 3.74 -5.10
C PRO A 222 -17.63 3.10 -4.07
N THR A 223 -17.59 3.53 -2.80
CA THR A 223 -18.44 2.93 -1.75
C THR A 223 -19.90 3.37 -1.88
N PRO A 224 -20.83 2.67 -1.21
CA PRO A 224 -22.20 3.15 -1.07
C PRO A 224 -22.27 4.60 -0.56
N TRP A 225 -23.29 5.33 -0.99
CA TRP A 225 -23.49 6.69 -0.52
C TRP A 225 -24.00 6.67 0.91
N HIS A 226 -23.39 7.51 1.76
CA HIS A 226 -23.82 7.75 3.13
C HIS A 226 -23.87 9.26 3.41
N PRO A 227 -24.77 9.72 4.30
CA PRO A 227 -24.71 11.09 4.78
C PRO A 227 -23.38 11.33 5.51
N PHE A 228 -22.91 12.57 5.48
CA PHE A 228 -21.71 12.93 6.22
C PHE A 228 -21.94 12.77 7.73
N VAL A 229 -21.06 12.00 8.36
CA VAL A 229 -21.00 11.84 9.82
C VAL A 229 -19.54 11.96 10.25
N PRO A 230 -19.21 12.80 11.26
CA PRO A 230 -17.83 13.00 11.70
C PRO A 230 -17.09 11.70 12.06
N ALA A 231 -17.76 10.75 12.73
CA ALA A 231 -17.18 9.43 13.00
C ALA A 231 -16.84 8.63 11.74
N ARG A 232 -17.66 8.70 10.67
CA ARG A 232 -17.33 8.05 9.38
C ARG A 232 -16.14 8.72 8.71
N PHE A 233 -16.07 10.04 8.76
CA PHE A 233 -14.97 10.78 8.15
C PHE A 233 -13.62 10.53 8.85
N ASN A 234 -13.61 10.53 10.18
CA ASN A 234 -12.39 10.40 10.98
C ASN A 234 -12.02 8.95 11.32
N GLY A 235 -13.01 8.08 11.44
CA GLY A 235 -12.89 6.64 11.75
C GLY A 235 -13.29 5.75 10.58
N TRP A 236 -13.07 6.21 9.35
CA TRP A 236 -13.49 5.53 8.11
C TRP A 236 -13.06 4.07 8.03
N ASN A 237 -11.97 3.68 8.68
CA ASN A 237 -11.46 2.31 8.67
C ASN A 237 -12.30 1.36 9.55
N TYR A 238 -13.15 1.87 10.44
CA TYR A 238 -14.00 1.09 11.36
C TYR A 238 -15.42 0.84 10.85
N PHE A 239 -15.66 1.13 9.57
CA PHE A 239 -16.89 0.75 8.88
C PHE A 239 -16.54 -0.27 7.80
N TRP A 240 -17.40 -1.26 7.64
CA TRP A 240 -17.21 -2.36 6.71
C TRP A 240 -17.00 -1.80 5.33
N ASP A 241 -17.92 -0.95 4.88
CA ASP A 241 -18.03 -0.43 3.54
C ASP A 241 -16.88 0.50 3.12
N THR A 242 -16.16 1.10 4.07
CA THR A 242 -15.02 2.00 3.79
C THR A 242 -13.67 1.49 4.30
N GLY A 243 -13.64 0.36 5.02
CA GLY A 243 -12.44 -0.31 5.50
C GLY A 243 -12.74 -1.73 5.99
N GLY A 244 -12.42 -2.01 7.26
CA GLY A 244 -12.68 -3.32 7.87
C GLY A 244 -11.96 -3.57 9.19
N GLY A 245 -11.73 -2.51 9.95
CA GLY A 245 -11.12 -2.54 11.27
C GLY A 245 -9.64 -2.90 11.26
N THR A 246 -9.08 -3.07 12.45
CA THR A 246 -7.65 -3.30 12.66
C THR A 246 -7.15 -4.55 11.94
N ILE A 247 -7.93 -5.63 11.85
CA ILE A 247 -7.53 -6.88 11.17
C ILE A 247 -7.12 -6.64 9.72
N ILE A 248 -7.78 -5.72 9.01
CA ILE A 248 -7.39 -5.37 7.64
C ILE A 248 -6.41 -4.20 7.68
N ALA A 249 -6.78 -3.08 8.30
CA ALA A 249 -6.04 -1.83 8.21
C ALA A 249 -4.59 -1.97 8.69
N MET A 250 -4.34 -2.82 9.69
CA MET A 250 -3.04 -3.03 10.31
C MET A 250 -2.62 -4.48 10.32
N GLY A 251 -3.57 -5.41 10.44
CA GLY A 251 -3.32 -6.84 10.36
C GLY A 251 -2.74 -7.26 9.01
N CYS A 252 -3.00 -6.53 7.91
CA CYS A 252 -2.35 -6.78 6.61
C CYS A 252 -0.82 -6.77 6.68
N HIS A 253 -0.23 -5.99 7.58
CA HIS A 253 1.21 -6.02 7.78
C HIS A 253 1.71 -7.31 8.42
N TYR A 254 0.93 -7.91 9.33
CA TYR A 254 1.31 -9.16 9.98
C TYR A 254 0.99 -10.36 9.10
N THR A 255 -0.13 -10.34 8.36
CA THR A 255 -0.41 -11.38 7.38
C THR A 255 0.64 -11.38 6.26
N ASP A 256 1.14 -10.21 5.87
CA ASP A 256 2.25 -10.08 4.91
C ASP A 256 3.56 -10.70 5.44
N ILE A 257 3.99 -10.36 6.66
CA ILE A 257 5.18 -10.98 7.25
C ILE A 257 4.96 -12.48 7.49
N ALA A 258 3.77 -12.91 7.91
CA ALA A 258 3.45 -14.32 8.08
C ALA A 258 3.61 -15.10 6.77
N GLN A 259 3.04 -14.61 5.66
CA GLN A 259 3.19 -15.22 4.33
C GLN A 259 4.67 -15.29 3.92
N TRP A 260 5.41 -14.21 4.14
CA TRP A 260 6.82 -14.15 3.76
C TRP A 260 7.69 -15.13 4.57
N GLY A 261 7.49 -15.19 5.90
CA GLY A 261 8.25 -16.06 6.79
C GLY A 261 7.87 -17.54 6.66
N LEU A 262 6.64 -17.83 6.23
CA LEU A 262 6.18 -19.19 5.92
C LEU A 262 6.49 -19.63 4.49
N ASP A 263 7.02 -18.74 3.64
CA ASP A 263 7.27 -18.99 2.22
C ASP A 263 6.02 -19.40 1.45
N THR A 264 4.94 -18.66 1.67
CA THR A 264 3.60 -18.92 1.11
C THR A 264 3.04 -17.72 0.37
N ASP A 265 3.92 -16.88 -0.18
CA ASP A 265 3.61 -15.66 -0.93
C ASP A 265 2.81 -15.90 -2.23
N ASP A 266 2.75 -17.15 -2.71
CA ASP A 266 2.01 -17.60 -3.89
C ASP A 266 0.70 -18.34 -3.56
N THR A 267 0.40 -18.51 -2.27
CA THR A 267 -0.77 -19.25 -1.77
C THR A 267 -1.33 -18.59 -0.51
N GLY A 268 -2.15 -19.29 0.28
CA GLY A 268 -2.64 -18.82 1.56
C GLY A 268 -3.28 -19.92 2.40
N PRO A 269 -3.83 -19.57 3.56
CA PRO A 269 -4.61 -20.50 4.38
C PRO A 269 -5.83 -21.03 3.62
N VAL A 270 -6.20 -22.28 3.92
CA VAL A 270 -7.32 -23.00 3.29
C VAL A 270 -8.54 -23.15 4.22
N HIS A 271 -8.38 -22.84 5.51
CA HIS A 271 -9.45 -22.93 6.49
C HIS A 271 -9.35 -21.81 7.52
N TYR A 272 -10.49 -21.25 7.90
CA TYR A 272 -10.61 -20.13 8.83
C TYR A 272 -11.65 -20.43 9.90
N LYS A 273 -11.26 -20.22 11.16
CA LYS A 273 -12.12 -20.34 12.33
C LYS A 273 -11.82 -19.21 13.30
N GLY A 274 -12.84 -18.49 13.75
CA GLY A 274 -12.64 -17.39 14.67
C GLY A 274 -13.86 -16.99 15.47
N THR A 275 -13.63 -16.15 16.46
CA THR A 275 -14.64 -15.53 17.32
C THR A 275 -14.40 -14.03 17.38
N ALA A 276 -15.47 -13.27 17.58
CA ALA A 276 -15.44 -11.82 17.66
C ALA A 276 -16.41 -11.31 18.73
N GLU A 277 -16.02 -10.22 19.39
CA GLU A 277 -16.89 -9.43 20.26
C GLU A 277 -17.41 -8.24 19.46
N PHE A 278 -18.68 -8.28 19.07
CA PHE A 278 -19.39 -7.11 18.56
C PHE A 278 -20.06 -6.40 19.72
N VAL A 279 -20.00 -5.06 19.73
CA VAL A 279 -20.65 -4.24 20.76
C VAL A 279 -22.02 -3.82 20.24
N PRO A 280 -23.14 -4.31 20.83
CA PRO A 280 -24.47 -3.92 20.38
C PRO A 280 -24.68 -2.40 20.44
N GLY A 281 -25.24 -1.82 19.38
CA GLY A 281 -25.46 -0.37 19.30
C GLY A 281 -24.20 0.48 19.06
N ASN A 282 -23.02 -0.14 18.91
CA ASN A 282 -21.81 0.57 18.49
C ASN A 282 -22.02 1.18 17.11
N PHE A 283 -21.55 2.40 16.94
CA PHE A 283 -21.67 3.10 15.66
C PHE A 283 -20.73 2.52 14.60
N TYR A 284 -19.57 2.04 15.04
CA TYR A 284 -18.68 1.25 14.19
C TYR A 284 -19.22 -0.18 14.03
N ASP A 285 -19.13 -0.72 12.82
CA ASP A 285 -19.74 -2.01 12.45
C ASP A 285 -18.71 -3.17 12.39
N VAL A 286 -17.50 -2.93 12.90
CA VAL A 286 -16.40 -3.90 13.01
C VAL A 286 -16.35 -4.48 14.42
N PRO A 287 -15.80 -5.70 14.60
CA PRO A 287 -15.70 -6.29 15.93
C PRO A 287 -14.73 -5.48 16.80
N LYS A 288 -15.03 -5.29 18.08
CA LYS A 288 -14.12 -4.65 19.04
C LYS A 288 -12.86 -5.50 19.24
N SER A 289 -13.06 -6.77 19.58
CA SER A 289 -12.01 -7.76 19.76
C SER A 289 -12.28 -9.00 18.91
N ALA A 290 -11.22 -9.73 18.55
CA ALA A 290 -11.35 -10.94 17.74
C ALA A 290 -10.13 -11.87 17.86
N GLU A 291 -10.36 -13.13 17.54
CA GLU A 291 -9.34 -14.15 17.32
C GLU A 291 -9.71 -15.00 16.11
N VAL A 292 -8.78 -15.18 15.18
CA VAL A 292 -8.98 -16.01 13.99
C VAL A 292 -7.77 -16.92 13.81
N THR A 293 -7.99 -18.23 13.80
CA THR A 293 -7.02 -19.22 13.36
C THR A 293 -7.21 -19.45 11.86
N CYS A 294 -6.16 -19.19 11.10
CA CYS A 294 -6.07 -19.44 9.66
C CYS A 294 -5.13 -20.65 9.46
N THR A 295 -5.62 -21.75 8.91
CA THR A 295 -4.86 -23.00 8.75
C THR A 295 -4.43 -23.16 7.29
N TYR A 296 -3.12 -23.35 7.06
CA TYR A 296 -2.54 -23.65 5.75
C TYR A 296 -2.75 -25.12 5.37
N ALA A 297 -2.64 -25.44 4.08
CA ALA A 297 -2.85 -26.79 3.56
C ALA A 297 -1.92 -27.85 4.19
N ASP A 298 -0.74 -27.44 4.65
CA ASP A 298 0.24 -28.31 5.32
C ASP A 298 0.09 -28.35 6.85
N GLY A 299 -1.01 -27.81 7.37
CA GLY A 299 -1.35 -27.81 8.80
C GLY A 299 -0.72 -26.69 9.62
N ARG A 300 0.17 -25.86 9.05
CA ARG A 300 0.68 -24.67 9.74
C ARG A 300 -0.44 -23.69 10.03
N LYS A 301 -0.34 -22.95 11.13
CA LYS A 301 -1.39 -22.03 11.59
C LYS A 301 -0.88 -20.59 11.67
N LEU A 302 -1.69 -19.65 11.22
CA LEU A 302 -1.57 -18.23 11.55
C LEU A 302 -2.74 -17.86 12.48
N ILE A 303 -2.43 -17.46 13.70
CA ILE A 303 -3.40 -16.98 14.68
C ILE A 303 -3.36 -15.46 14.68
N VAL A 304 -4.41 -14.84 14.15
CA VAL A 304 -4.61 -13.39 14.13
C VAL A 304 -5.42 -13.00 15.34
N LEU A 305 -4.84 -12.18 16.19
CA LEU A 305 -5.45 -11.67 17.42
C LEU A 305 -5.71 -10.18 17.27
N SER A 306 -6.82 -9.71 17.81
CA SER A 306 -7.18 -8.30 17.94
C SER A 306 -7.65 -8.11 19.38
N ARG A 307 -6.71 -7.83 20.28
CA ARG A 307 -6.95 -7.76 21.73
C ARG A 307 -6.13 -6.62 22.33
N HIS A 308 -6.55 -6.15 23.50
CA HIS A 308 -5.90 -5.04 24.21
C HIS A 308 -5.99 -3.71 23.45
N LEU A 309 -5.77 -2.60 24.14
CA LEU A 309 -5.64 -1.29 23.51
C LEU A 309 -4.33 -1.22 22.69
N PHE A 310 -3.95 -0.05 22.19
CA PHE A 310 -2.80 0.16 21.32
C PHE A 310 -1.44 -0.10 22.04
N ALA A 311 -1.17 -1.37 22.36
CA ALA A 311 0.01 -1.88 23.06
C ALA A 311 0.19 -3.38 22.73
N ASN A 312 1.34 -3.96 23.08
CA ASN A 312 1.63 -5.40 22.94
C ASN A 312 1.46 -5.94 21.51
N ARG A 313 1.81 -5.13 20.51
CA ARG A 313 1.66 -5.51 19.10
C ARG A 313 2.90 -6.27 18.66
N PHE A 314 2.74 -7.48 18.12
CA PHE A 314 3.88 -8.30 17.71
C PHE A 314 3.50 -9.31 16.64
N ILE A 315 4.55 -9.87 16.02
CA ILE A 315 4.43 -11.13 15.28
C ILE A 315 5.49 -12.11 15.78
N ARG A 316 5.09 -13.37 16.00
CA ARG A 316 5.96 -14.44 16.50
C ARG A 316 5.85 -15.68 15.62
N PHE A 317 6.99 -16.22 15.19
CA PHE A 317 7.10 -17.53 14.56
C PHE A 317 7.49 -18.55 15.62
N ILE A 318 6.76 -19.66 15.69
CA ILE A 318 6.98 -20.75 16.65
C ILE A 318 7.23 -22.03 15.86
N GLY A 319 8.38 -22.63 16.10
CA GLY A 319 8.75 -23.92 15.54
C GLY A 319 9.14 -24.93 16.62
N GLU A 320 9.42 -26.15 16.18
CA GLU A 320 9.70 -27.30 17.05
C GLU A 320 10.85 -27.10 18.04
N LYS A 321 11.81 -26.21 17.72
CA LYS A 321 13.04 -26.00 18.51
C LYS A 321 13.10 -24.64 19.18
N GLY A 322 12.06 -23.81 19.03
CA GLY A 322 12.11 -22.44 19.54
C GLY A 322 11.16 -21.47 18.87
N TRP A 323 11.39 -20.19 19.08
CA TRP A 323 10.58 -19.12 18.51
C TRP A 323 11.39 -17.85 18.28
N ILE A 324 10.89 -16.99 17.39
CA ILE A 324 11.40 -15.63 17.19
C ILE A 324 10.25 -14.63 17.05
N GLN A 325 10.35 -13.50 17.74
CA GLN A 325 9.34 -12.44 17.77
C GLN A 325 9.96 -11.09 17.45
N VAL A 326 9.21 -10.27 16.71
CA VAL A 326 9.43 -8.83 16.60
C VAL A 326 8.26 -8.13 17.29
N ASP A 327 8.58 -7.27 18.25
CA ASP A 327 7.64 -6.32 18.83
C ASP A 327 7.49 -5.12 17.88
N ASP A 328 6.27 -4.85 17.44
CA ASP A 328 5.96 -3.84 16.44
C ASP A 328 6.06 -2.41 16.98
N GLU A 329 5.92 -2.23 18.28
CA GLU A 329 5.98 -0.91 18.91
C GLU A 329 7.43 -0.48 19.13
N THR A 330 8.23 -1.37 19.68
CA THR A 330 9.62 -1.11 20.09
C THR A 330 10.65 -1.53 19.06
N ASN A 331 10.25 -2.28 18.03
CA ASN A 331 11.13 -2.91 17.03
C ASN A 331 12.14 -3.93 17.64
N VAL A 332 11.94 -4.34 18.90
CA VAL A 332 12.83 -5.26 19.59
C VAL A 332 12.60 -6.69 19.09
N VAL A 333 13.70 -7.39 18.80
CA VAL A 333 13.68 -8.81 18.47
C VAL A 333 13.99 -9.64 19.70
N THR A 334 13.15 -10.63 19.97
CA THR A 334 13.37 -11.64 21.01
C THR A 334 13.29 -13.02 20.41
N ALA A 335 14.03 -13.99 20.95
CA ALA A 335 14.04 -15.35 20.45
C ALA A 335 14.41 -16.34 21.54
N GLU A 336 13.96 -17.59 21.34
CA GLU A 336 14.41 -18.77 22.06
C GLU A 336 14.83 -19.83 21.03
N PRO A 337 16.05 -20.40 21.12
CA PRO A 337 17.11 -20.06 22.07
C PRO A 337 17.67 -18.66 21.85
N ARG A 338 18.04 -17.97 22.96
CA ARG A 338 18.63 -16.61 22.91
C ARG A 338 19.91 -16.50 22.07
N SER A 339 20.59 -17.61 21.79
CA SER A 339 21.76 -17.64 20.91
C SER A 339 21.46 -17.14 19.50
N ILE A 340 20.22 -17.26 19.03
CA ILE A 340 19.77 -16.72 17.72
C ILE A 340 20.07 -15.23 17.62
N LEU A 341 19.88 -14.46 18.70
CA LEU A 341 20.09 -13.01 18.70
C LEU A 341 21.57 -12.60 18.51
N LYS A 342 22.52 -13.54 18.64
CA LYS A 342 23.95 -13.29 18.43
C LYS A 342 24.38 -13.44 16.97
N LEU A 343 23.51 -13.96 16.10
CA LEU A 343 23.84 -14.24 14.70
C LEU A 343 24.12 -12.96 13.91
N ARG A 344 23.50 -11.85 14.29
CA ARG A 344 23.58 -10.59 13.55
C ARG A 344 23.12 -9.42 14.41
N GLY A 345 23.78 -8.27 14.26
CA GLY A 345 23.30 -7.00 14.80
C GLY A 345 22.09 -6.48 14.02
N ILE A 346 21.03 -6.09 14.73
CA ILE A 346 19.79 -5.58 14.15
C ILE A 346 19.80 -4.06 14.20
N SER A 347 19.51 -3.40 13.07
CA SER A 347 19.42 -1.95 13.02
C SER A 347 18.31 -1.42 13.95
N ALA A 348 18.58 -0.31 14.63
CA ALA A 348 17.57 0.41 15.42
C ALA A 348 16.50 1.10 14.54
N LYS A 349 16.69 1.19 13.22
CA LYS A 349 15.70 1.76 12.30
C LYS A 349 14.44 0.87 12.26
N SER A 350 13.33 1.42 12.76
CA SER A 350 12.02 0.75 12.78
C SER A 350 11.21 1.05 11.51
N TRP A 351 9.98 0.55 11.47
CA TRP A 351 8.97 0.85 10.44
C TRP A 351 8.67 2.35 10.27
N ALA A 352 9.04 3.19 11.24
CA ALA A 352 8.92 4.65 11.12
C ALA A 352 9.83 5.21 10.02
N ASN A 353 10.84 4.46 9.57
CA ASN A 353 11.71 4.84 8.46
C ASN A 353 11.41 3.95 7.22
N PRO A 354 10.61 4.44 6.26
CA PRO A 354 10.29 3.71 5.04
C PRO A 354 11.35 3.80 3.94
N GLY A 355 12.53 4.39 4.19
CA GLY A 355 13.52 4.70 3.15
C GLY A 355 13.94 3.49 2.32
N GLY A 356 14.24 2.35 2.96
CA GLY A 356 14.60 1.12 2.24
C GLY A 356 13.46 0.54 1.38
N HIS A 357 12.21 0.84 1.72
CA HIS A 357 11.05 0.44 0.94
C HIS A 357 10.84 1.35 -0.28
N ILE A 358 11.08 2.64 -0.10
CA ILE A 358 11.07 3.64 -1.18
C ILE A 358 12.21 3.36 -2.16
N GLU A 359 13.42 3.08 -1.68
CA GLU A 359 14.56 2.69 -2.52
C GLU A 359 14.24 1.48 -3.40
N ASP A 360 13.59 0.48 -2.84
CA ASP A 360 13.14 -0.69 -3.60
C ASP A 360 12.17 -0.30 -4.73
N PHE A 361 11.21 0.57 -4.44
CA PHE A 361 10.27 1.08 -5.45
C PHE A 361 10.99 1.77 -6.61
N LEU A 362 11.82 2.76 -6.29
CA LEU A 362 12.53 3.58 -7.27
C LEU A 362 13.50 2.73 -8.10
N ARG A 363 14.15 1.75 -7.47
CA ARG A 363 14.99 0.76 -8.16
C ARG A 363 14.15 -0.07 -9.14
N CYS A 364 13.02 -0.60 -8.69
CA CYS A 364 12.14 -1.43 -9.52
C CYS A 364 11.52 -0.66 -10.69
N ILE A 365 11.20 0.62 -10.53
CA ILE A 365 10.84 1.48 -11.67
C ILE A 365 11.96 1.48 -12.70
N ARG A 366 13.22 1.67 -12.31
CA ARG A 366 14.33 1.72 -13.27
C ARG A 366 14.62 0.37 -13.94
N THR A 367 14.59 -0.70 -13.17
CA THR A 367 14.99 -2.04 -13.65
C THR A 367 13.83 -2.84 -14.22
N ARG A 368 12.59 -2.39 -14.00
CA ARG A 368 11.35 -3.12 -14.29
C ARG A 368 11.28 -4.48 -13.59
N GLN A 369 12.04 -4.65 -12.50
CA GLN A 369 11.96 -5.83 -11.63
C GLN A 369 10.76 -5.74 -10.69
N GLU A 370 10.38 -6.88 -10.15
CA GLU A 370 9.33 -6.97 -9.14
C GLU A 370 9.79 -6.38 -7.80
N THR A 371 8.89 -5.62 -7.16
CA THR A 371 9.12 -5.00 -5.84
C THR A 371 9.02 -6.05 -4.73
N VAL A 372 9.57 -5.72 -3.55
CA VAL A 372 9.49 -6.63 -2.38
C VAL A 372 8.06 -6.88 -1.94
N CYS A 373 7.15 -5.92 -2.17
CA CYS A 373 5.71 -6.04 -1.90
C CYS A 373 4.90 -5.90 -3.20
N SER A 374 5.11 -6.84 -4.10
CA SER A 374 4.50 -6.90 -5.43
C SER A 374 2.98 -7.06 -5.39
N PRO A 375 2.28 -6.90 -6.55
CA PRO A 375 0.84 -7.12 -6.63
C PRO A 375 0.38 -8.45 -6.04
N GLU A 376 0.93 -9.57 -6.50
CA GLU A 376 0.46 -10.90 -6.12
C GLU A 376 0.72 -11.16 -4.62
N LYS A 377 1.95 -10.88 -4.14
CA LYS A 377 2.33 -11.05 -2.72
C LYS A 377 1.39 -10.26 -1.81
N SER A 378 1.12 -9.02 -2.18
CA SER A 378 0.26 -8.12 -1.40
C SER A 378 -1.21 -8.52 -1.46
N HIS A 379 -1.69 -9.04 -2.60
CA HIS A 379 -3.03 -9.61 -2.73
C HIS A 379 -3.20 -10.83 -1.81
N ARG A 380 -2.25 -11.77 -1.82
CA ARG A 380 -2.28 -12.95 -0.95
C ARG A 380 -2.28 -12.57 0.53
N ALA A 381 -1.42 -11.64 0.92
CA ALA A 381 -1.36 -11.13 2.29
C ALA A 381 -2.66 -10.43 2.72
N THR A 382 -3.22 -9.55 1.88
CA THR A 382 -4.42 -8.76 2.20
C THR A 382 -5.67 -9.65 2.23
N THR A 383 -5.75 -10.65 1.35
CA THR A 383 -6.87 -11.60 1.26
C THR A 383 -7.08 -12.37 2.56
N ILE A 384 -6.03 -12.69 3.31
CA ILE A 384 -6.15 -13.33 4.64
C ILE A 384 -7.02 -12.49 5.57
N GLY A 385 -6.79 -11.17 5.63
CA GLY A 385 -7.56 -10.25 6.48
C GLY A 385 -9.01 -10.12 6.01
N HIS A 386 -9.25 -10.07 4.70
CA HIS A 386 -10.62 -10.06 4.14
C HIS A 386 -11.39 -11.32 4.50
N ILE A 387 -10.80 -12.50 4.31
CA ILE A 387 -11.44 -13.78 4.64
C ILE A 387 -11.69 -13.89 6.14
N ALA A 388 -10.71 -13.52 6.98
CA ALA A 388 -10.87 -13.50 8.42
C ALA A 388 -12.07 -12.65 8.85
N ASN A 389 -12.23 -11.45 8.29
CA ASN A 389 -13.40 -10.63 8.57
C ASN A 389 -14.72 -11.23 8.07
N ILE A 390 -14.75 -11.89 6.90
CA ILE A 390 -15.94 -12.57 6.40
C ILE A 390 -16.33 -13.70 7.36
N CYS A 391 -15.36 -14.51 7.81
CA CYS A 391 -15.54 -15.57 8.82
C CYS A 391 -16.17 -15.00 10.11
N LEU A 392 -15.61 -13.91 10.65
CA LEU A 392 -16.11 -13.28 11.86
C LEU A 392 -17.53 -12.71 11.73
N ARG A 393 -17.86 -12.13 10.57
CA ARG A 393 -19.20 -11.56 10.32
C ARG A 393 -20.26 -12.62 10.14
N LEU A 394 -19.93 -13.73 9.48
CA LEU A 394 -20.85 -14.85 9.32
C LEU A 394 -20.97 -15.69 10.61
N GLY A 395 -20.02 -15.58 11.53
CA GLY A 395 -20.01 -16.32 12.79
C GLY A 395 -19.84 -17.84 12.58
N ARG A 396 -19.21 -18.25 11.48
CA ARG A 396 -18.99 -19.67 11.13
C ARG A 396 -17.62 -19.89 10.52
N GLU A 397 -17.17 -21.14 10.56
CA GLU A 397 -15.94 -21.58 9.90
C GLU A 397 -16.09 -21.54 8.38
N LEU A 398 -15.00 -21.26 7.67
CA LEU A 398 -14.97 -21.16 6.21
C LEU A 398 -13.80 -21.95 5.63
N ASN A 399 -14.05 -22.72 4.57
CA ASN A 399 -12.98 -23.26 3.72
C ASN A 399 -12.76 -22.34 2.52
N TRP A 400 -11.49 -22.13 2.18
CA TRP A 400 -11.06 -21.25 1.11
C TRP A 400 -10.13 -22.01 0.17
N ASP A 401 -10.37 -21.90 -1.13
CA ASP A 401 -9.43 -22.37 -2.13
C ASP A 401 -8.58 -21.18 -2.63
N PRO A 402 -7.28 -21.10 -2.27
CA PRO A 402 -6.41 -20.03 -2.73
C PRO A 402 -6.15 -20.08 -4.24
N LYS A 403 -6.38 -21.20 -4.92
CA LYS A 403 -6.17 -21.29 -6.37
C LYS A 403 -7.32 -20.66 -7.15
N THR A 404 -8.56 -20.98 -6.79
CA THR A 404 -9.76 -20.43 -7.45
C THR A 404 -10.23 -19.12 -6.82
N GLU A 405 -9.72 -18.78 -5.65
CA GLU A 405 -10.12 -17.63 -4.84
C GLU A 405 -11.61 -17.63 -4.55
N ARG A 406 -12.09 -18.79 -4.09
CA ARG A 406 -13.49 -19.02 -3.76
C ARG A 406 -13.62 -19.79 -2.45
N PHE A 407 -14.74 -19.54 -1.79
CA PHE A 407 -15.21 -20.37 -0.70
C PHE A 407 -16.01 -21.56 -1.25
N ASP A 408 -16.15 -22.61 -0.46
CA ASP A 408 -17.18 -23.63 -0.63
C ASP A 408 -18.55 -23.20 -0.04
N ASP A 409 -18.73 -21.90 0.19
CA ASP A 409 -19.89 -21.30 0.84
C ASP A 409 -20.46 -20.15 -0.02
N ALA A 410 -21.74 -20.24 -0.36
CA ALA A 410 -22.39 -19.29 -1.27
C ALA A 410 -22.55 -17.89 -0.67
N ASP A 411 -22.80 -17.76 0.64
CA ASP A 411 -22.96 -16.45 1.28
C ASP A 411 -21.61 -15.77 1.43
N ALA A 412 -20.57 -16.51 1.81
CA ALA A 412 -19.20 -16.00 1.87
C ALA A 412 -18.72 -15.53 0.49
N ASN A 413 -19.04 -16.28 -0.57
CA ASN A 413 -18.73 -15.88 -1.95
C ASN A 413 -19.43 -14.59 -2.39
N ARG A 414 -20.58 -14.22 -1.82
CA ARG A 414 -21.22 -12.92 -2.09
C ARG A 414 -20.47 -11.75 -1.44
N MET A 415 -19.65 -12.03 -0.42
CA MET A 415 -18.92 -11.02 0.36
C MET A 415 -17.49 -10.76 -0.16
N ILE A 416 -17.01 -11.51 -1.15
CA ILE A 416 -15.67 -11.30 -1.77
C ILE A 416 -15.58 -10.01 -2.60
N SER A 417 -16.74 -9.42 -2.90
CA SER A 417 -16.93 -8.22 -3.71
C SER A 417 -17.98 -7.32 -3.07
N ARG A 418 -18.04 -6.06 -3.51
CA ARG A 418 -19.08 -5.11 -3.13
C ARG A 418 -19.57 -4.36 -4.35
N ALA A 419 -20.83 -3.95 -4.34
CA ALA A 419 -21.36 -3.10 -5.39
C ALA A 419 -20.63 -1.75 -5.37
N MET A 420 -20.06 -1.37 -6.51
CA MET A 420 -19.43 -0.06 -6.69
C MET A 420 -20.48 0.94 -7.15
N ARG A 421 -20.42 2.15 -6.59
CA ARG A 421 -21.27 3.26 -7.01
C ARG A 421 -20.82 3.79 -8.38
N PRO A 422 -21.73 4.10 -9.33
CA PRO A 422 -21.35 4.79 -10.55
C PRO A 422 -20.68 6.15 -10.24
N PRO A 423 -19.72 6.60 -11.07
CA PRO A 423 -19.24 5.99 -12.32
C PRO A 423 -18.10 4.98 -12.12
N TRP A 424 -17.80 4.59 -10.88
CA TRP A 424 -16.62 3.80 -10.54
C TRP A 424 -16.75 2.35 -10.97
N ARG A 425 -15.67 1.80 -11.53
CA ARG A 425 -15.57 0.43 -12.03
C ARG A 425 -14.11 -0.03 -12.01
N LEU A 426 -13.92 -1.33 -11.83
CA LEU A 426 -12.60 -1.97 -11.91
C LEU A 426 -12.18 -2.20 -13.35
#